data_AF-A0A4S0UE63-F1
#
_entry.id   AF-A0A4S0UE63-F1
#
_cell.length_a   1.000
_cell.length_b   1.000
_cell.length_c   1.000
_cell.angle_alpha   90.00
_cell.angle_beta   90.00
_cell.angle_gamma   90.00
#
_symmetry.space_group_name_H-M   'P 1'
#
loop_
_entity.id
_entity.type
_entity.pdbx_description
1 polymer ?
#
loop_
_entity_poly.entity_id
_entity_poly.type
_entity_poly.pdbx_seq_one_letter_code
_entity_poly.pdbx_strand_id
1 'polypeptide(L)'
;FMALSNPDKVATLVFGGLGIGLVDGVGDWDPIADALLAEDPGTISHGRGRSFRAFAGQTRSDRRALAVRIVGSRASMSEDDVARIAQPTLIA
;
A
#
# COMPACT_ATOMS: atom_id res chain seq x y z
N PHE A 1 14.42 1.99 -5.39
CA PHE A 1 13.74 1.34 -6.54
C PHE A 1 14.78 0.86 -7.55
N MET A 2 14.71 -0.40 -8.00
CA MET A 2 15.77 -1.02 -8.83
C MET A 2 15.94 -0.35 -10.19
N ALA A 3 14.85 0.06 -10.83
CA ALA A 3 14.87 0.75 -12.13
C ALA A 3 15.65 2.07 -12.10
N LEU A 4 15.75 2.73 -10.93
CA LEU A 4 16.55 3.94 -10.74
C LEU A 4 17.97 3.66 -10.29
N SER A 5 18.14 2.75 -9.32
CA SER A 5 19.46 2.50 -8.73
C SER A 5 20.37 1.68 -9.65
N ASN A 6 19.81 0.84 -10.53
CA ASN A 6 20.54 -0.04 -11.44
C ASN A 6 19.78 -0.18 -12.77
N PRO A 7 19.65 0.89 -13.57
CA PRO A 7 18.76 0.90 -14.73
C PRO A 7 19.12 -0.18 -15.75
N ASP A 8 20.42 -0.43 -15.97
CA ASP A 8 20.94 -1.41 -16.94
C ASP A 8 20.61 -2.87 -16.58
N LYS A 9 20.15 -3.11 -15.35
CA LYS A 9 19.74 -4.44 -14.87
C LYS A 9 18.24 -4.68 -14.99
N VAL A 10 17.46 -3.70 -15.46
CA VAL A 10 16.01 -3.79 -15.60
C VAL A 10 15.64 -3.65 -17.07
N ALA A 11 15.14 -4.72 -17.68
CA ALA A 11 14.72 -4.70 -19.08
C ALA A 11 13.36 -4.01 -19.29
N THR A 12 12.40 -4.31 -18.42
CA THR A 12 11.02 -3.78 -18.47
C THR A 12 10.44 -3.64 -17.06
N LEU A 13 9.40 -2.83 -16.93
CA LEU A 13 8.70 -2.58 -15.66
C LEU A 13 7.19 -2.79 -15.82
N VAL A 14 6.54 -3.29 -14.78
CA VAL A 14 5.08 -3.36 -14.69
C VAL A 14 4.64 -2.72 -13.38
N PHE A 15 3.79 -1.68 -13.47
CA PHE A 15 3.14 -1.09 -12.30
C PHE A 15 1.69 -1.56 -12.23
N GLY A 16 1.30 -2.13 -11.08
CA GLY A 16 -0.06 -2.54 -10.80
C GLY A 16 -0.48 -2.14 -9.38
N GLY A 17 -1.71 -1.67 -9.22
CA GLY A 17 -2.32 -1.41 -7.91
C GLY A 17 -1.72 -0.27 -7.08
N LEU A 18 -0.86 0.58 -7.66
CA LEU A 18 -0.27 1.76 -6.98
C LEU A 18 -0.77 3.08 -7.59
N GLY A 19 -0.79 3.20 -8.92
CA GLY A 19 -1.19 4.43 -9.61
C GLY A 19 -0.45 5.66 -9.09
N ILE A 20 -1.17 6.78 -8.93
CA ILE A 20 -0.63 8.02 -8.37
C ILE A 20 -0.17 7.88 -6.90
N GLY A 21 -0.65 6.86 -6.19
CA GLY A 21 -0.23 6.57 -4.80
C GLY A 21 1.24 6.16 -4.67
N LEU A 22 1.95 5.90 -5.78
CA LEU A 22 3.41 5.79 -5.79
C LEU A 22 4.08 7.13 -5.48
N VAL A 23 3.48 8.24 -5.92
CA VAL A 23 3.98 9.61 -5.76
C VAL A 23 3.42 10.25 -4.50
N ASP A 24 2.09 10.34 -4.42
CA ASP A 24 1.39 10.99 -3.30
C ASP A 24 1.50 10.21 -1.99
N GLY A 25 2.00 8.98 -2.07
CA GLY A 25 1.84 7.99 -1.02
C GLY A 25 0.40 7.52 -0.93
N VAL A 26 0.19 6.53 -0.07
CA VAL A 26 -1.12 5.89 0.11
C VAL A 26 -1.82 6.33 1.41
N GLY A 27 -1.33 7.42 2.00
CA GLY A 27 -1.79 7.98 3.27
C GLY A 27 -1.37 7.17 4.48
N ASP A 28 -1.90 7.57 5.64
CA ASP A 28 -1.65 6.91 6.92
C ASP A 28 -2.40 5.57 7.01
N TRP A 29 -1.64 4.51 7.29
CA TRP A 29 -2.14 3.14 7.43
C TRP A 29 -2.27 2.71 8.89
N ASP A 30 -1.72 3.48 9.83
CA ASP A 30 -1.76 3.18 11.25
C ASP A 30 -3.22 3.12 11.76
N PRO A 31 -4.13 4.05 11.38
CA PRO A 31 -5.54 3.95 11.75
C PRO A 31 -6.26 2.70 11.22
N ILE A 32 -5.73 2.07 10.16
CA ILE A 32 -6.30 0.84 9.60
C ILE A 32 -5.75 -0.37 10.36
N ALA A 33 -4.47 -0.37 10.72
CA ALA A 33 -3.88 -1.39 11.58
C ALA A 33 -4.59 -1.41 12.95
N ASP A 34 -4.79 -0.25 13.57
CA ASP A 34 -5.52 -0.12 14.84
C ASP A 34 -6.96 -0.64 14.73
N ALA A 35 -7.66 -0.28 13.64
CA ALA A 35 -9.01 -0.75 13.39
C ALA A 35 -9.09 -2.28 13.23
N LEU A 36 -8.09 -2.92 12.64
CA LEU A 36 -8.03 -4.38 12.53
C LEU A 36 -7.81 -5.05 13.89
N LEU A 37 -6.99 -4.43 14.74
CA LEU A 37 -6.67 -4.93 16.08
C LEU A 37 -7.79 -4.69 17.10
N ALA A 38 -8.64 -3.69 16.88
CA ALA A 38 -9.78 -3.37 17.74
C ALA A 38 -10.65 -4.61 18.04
N GLU A 39 -10.87 -4.85 19.34
CA GLU A 39 -11.71 -5.94 19.83
C GLU A 39 -13.17 -5.69 19.45
N ASP A 40 -13.70 -4.51 19.79
CA ASP A 40 -15.04 -4.06 19.43
C ASP A 40 -15.03 -3.17 18.16
N PRO A 41 -15.62 -3.63 17.04
CA PRO A 41 -15.74 -2.83 15.82
C PRO A 41 -16.50 -1.50 15.99
N GLY A 42 -17.40 -1.40 16.99
CA GLY A 42 -18.19 -0.19 17.24
C GLY A 42 -17.38 1.01 17.70
N THR A 43 -16.17 0.78 18.21
CA THR A 43 -15.26 1.84 18.70
C THR A 43 -14.44 2.49 17.59
N ILE A 44 -14.49 1.96 16.36
CA ILE A 44 -13.66 2.42 15.25
C ILE A 44 -14.25 3.69 14.62
N SER A 45 -13.61 4.84 14.85
CA SER A 45 -14.01 6.14 14.30
C SER A 45 -13.49 6.37 12.87
N HIS A 46 -12.36 5.76 12.50
CA HIS A 46 -11.75 5.94 11.18
C HIS A 46 -12.55 5.23 10.07
N GLY A 47 -13.04 6.00 9.09
CA GLY A 47 -13.94 5.50 8.05
C GLY A 47 -13.35 4.34 7.23
N ARG A 48 -12.10 4.49 6.76
CA ARG A 48 -11.40 3.43 6.01
C ARG A 48 -11.11 2.20 6.89
N GLY A 49 -10.77 2.43 8.16
CA GLY A 49 -10.50 1.38 9.14
C GLY A 49 -11.73 0.49 9.39
N ARG A 50 -12.93 1.10 9.50
CA ARG A 50 -14.19 0.36 9.64
C ARG A 50 -14.43 -0.59 8.47
N SER A 51 -14.23 -0.13 7.24
CA SER A 51 -14.43 -0.97 6.04
C SER A 51 -13.48 -2.17 6.03
N PHE A 52 -12.20 -1.97 6.35
CA PHE A 52 -11.22 -3.05 6.44
C PHE A 52 -11.55 -4.05 7.55
N ARG A 53 -11.97 -3.56 8.73
CA ARG A 53 -12.40 -4.43 9.84
C ARG A 53 -13.63 -5.26 9.49
N ALA A 54 -14.62 -4.65 8.85
CA ALA A 54 -15.83 -5.32 8.40
C ALA A 54 -15.50 -6.41 7.37
N PHE A 55 -14.67 -6.08 6.38
CA PHE A 55 -14.20 -7.03 5.37
C PHE A 55 -13.44 -8.21 5.99
N ALA A 56 -12.51 -7.95 6.91
CA ALA A 56 -11.77 -9.00 7.61
C ALA A 56 -12.70 -9.92 8.43
N GLY A 57 -13.76 -9.37 9.03
CA GLY A 57 -14.79 -10.14 9.72
C GLY A 57 -15.60 -11.03 8.76
N GLN A 58 -16.09 -10.47 7.66
CA GLN A 58 -16.90 -11.19 6.66
C GLN A 58 -16.12 -12.33 5.99
N THR A 59 -14.84 -12.11 5.70
CA THR A 59 -13.96 -13.10 5.08
C THR A 59 -13.36 -14.11 6.07
N ARG A 60 -13.57 -13.90 7.39
CA ARG A 60 -12.91 -14.66 8.46
C ARG A 60 -11.38 -14.63 8.37
N SER A 61 -10.83 -13.49 7.94
CA SER A 61 -9.38 -13.31 7.79
C SER A 61 -8.67 -13.11 9.14
N ASP A 62 -7.39 -13.48 9.21
CA ASP A 62 -6.55 -13.21 10.38
C ASP A 62 -6.23 -11.71 10.48
N ARG A 63 -6.87 -11.05 11.45
CA ARG A 63 -6.76 -9.61 11.67
C ARG A 63 -5.38 -9.18 12.13
N ARG A 64 -4.68 -10.00 12.92
CA ARG A 64 -3.36 -9.66 13.44
C ARG A 64 -2.33 -9.74 12.32
N ALA A 65 -2.41 -10.80 11.50
CA ALA A 65 -1.56 -10.93 10.31
C ALA A 65 -1.79 -9.77 9.32
N LEU A 66 -3.04 -9.38 9.09
CA LEU A 66 -3.38 -8.23 8.24
C LEU A 66 -2.85 -6.91 8.80
N ALA A 67 -2.99 -6.66 10.10
CA ALA A 67 -2.49 -5.44 10.73
C ALA A 67 -0.97 -5.31 10.57
N VAL A 68 -0.21 -6.38 10.87
CA VAL A 68 1.25 -6.39 10.70
C VAL A 68 1.65 -6.18 9.23
N ARG A 69 0.94 -6.79 8.28
CA ARG A 69 1.22 -6.59 6.86
C ARG A 69 0.97 -5.15 6.42
N ILE A 70 -0.06 -4.50 6.96
CA ILE A 70 -0.45 -3.13 6.58
C ILE A 70 0.57 -2.09 7.05
N VAL A 71 1.12 -2.26 8.26
CA VAL A 71 2.19 -1.40 8.81
C VAL A 71 3.49 -1.49 8.00
N GLY A 72 3.66 -2.57 7.23
CA GLY A 72 4.82 -2.76 6.35
C GLY A 72 4.96 -1.69 5.27
N SER A 73 6.05 -0.92 5.39
CA SER A 73 6.53 0.15 4.51
C SER A 73 6.15 0.00 3.03
N ARG A 74 5.45 1.01 2.50
CA ARG A 74 5.44 1.32 1.07
C ARG A 74 6.30 2.56 0.89
N ALA A 75 7.47 2.38 0.30
CA ALA A 75 8.28 3.52 -0.13
C ALA A 75 7.52 4.27 -1.23
N SER A 76 7.42 5.59 -1.10
CA SER A 76 7.01 6.47 -2.20
C SER A 76 8.21 6.82 -3.07
N MET A 77 7.93 7.31 -4.28
CA MET A 77 8.89 7.96 -5.18
C MET A 77 8.47 9.40 -5.37
N SER A 78 9.41 10.32 -5.56
CA SER A 78 9.06 11.66 -6.05
C SER A 78 8.61 11.60 -7.53
N GLU A 79 7.89 12.62 -8.00
CA GLU A 79 7.57 12.76 -9.43
C GLU A 79 8.84 12.76 -10.30
N ASP A 80 9.86 13.49 -9.85
CA ASP A 80 11.17 13.56 -10.51
C ASP A 80 11.85 12.18 -10.60
N ASP A 81 11.74 11.38 -9.55
CA ASP A 81 12.25 10.01 -9.55
C ASP A 81 11.47 9.12 -10.52
N VAL A 82 10.14 9.24 -10.58
CA VAL A 82 9.34 8.48 -11.55
C VAL A 82 9.67 8.89 -12.98
N ALA A 83 9.85 10.19 -13.24
CA ALA A 83 10.19 10.73 -14.56
C ALA A 83 11.56 10.25 -15.10
N ARG A 84 12.45 9.79 -14.21
CA ARG A 84 13.77 9.24 -14.58
C ARG A 84 13.74 7.76 -14.98
N ILE A 85 12.61 7.07 -14.82
CA ILE A 85 12.45 5.68 -15.27
C ILE A 85 12.40 5.67 -16.80
N ALA A 86 13.43 5.09 -17.43
CA ALA A 86 13.55 5.01 -18.88
C ALA A 86 13.13 3.66 -19.47
N GLN A 87 12.96 2.65 -18.62
CA GLN A 87 12.60 1.30 -19.05
C GLN A 87 11.17 1.28 -19.61
N PRO A 88 10.92 0.49 -20.69
CA PRO A 88 9.57 0.24 -21.15
C PRO A 88 8.68 -0.23 -20.00
N THR A 89 7.60 0.53 -19.75
CA THR A 89 6.75 0.36 -18.58
C THR A 89 5.32 0.07 -18.99
N LEU A 90 4.75 -1.02 -18.47
CA LEU A 90 3.34 -1.35 -18.56
C LEU A 90 2.61 -0.86 -17.31
N ILE A 91 1.44 -0.25 -17.48
CA ILE A 91 0.48 0.04 -16.41
C ILE A 91 -0.65 -1.00 -16.51
N ALA A 92 -0.84 -1.79 -15.46
CA ALA A 92 -1.75 -2.94 -15.40
C ALA A 92 -2.93 -2.72 -14.43
#